data_AF-R1BAF7-F1
#
_entry.id   AF-R1BAF7-F1
#
_cell.length_a   1.000
_cell.length_b   1.000
_cell.length_c   1.000
_cell.angle_alpha   90.00
_cell.angle_beta   90.00
_cell.angle_gamma   90.00
#
_symmetry.space_group_name_H-M   'P 1'
#
loop_
_entity.id
_entity.type
_entity.pdbx_description
1 polymer ?
#
loop_
_entity_poly.entity_id
_entity_poly.type
_entity_poly.pdbx_seq_one_letter_code
_entity_poly.pdbx_strand_id
1 'polypeptide(L)'
;MVDAGFFSRHDALSAEAQSLLYADGALSETQQNLRSVTSAERSAESQRVANQRKQAQRERRIDRCENSWFYGTTALQPQTWVYGGVSAKIARQKAKLEADRASAPSLQSREAALEQTIEDLKAQAQALQGAVARRRALETEAAGMFESARAHQTNQGAQFNNVLDGSEFIEHMQQGHRDQLMQQAQMEAHQAGVVLTRALQSNGAGTAMMEIFGGDFGDAVAGMQAGGRIQRNIGVLAQCEQLTAQQEARVNALLQAVRQEAANAAATLQRIEADVLAEKRSIFAALRSRCGGVAAVAAAPVATATAVIGSDPKDHMAATAVQAAWQTRPAAGATPPMGQPVY
;
A
#
# COMPACT_ATOMS: atom_id res chain seq x y z
N MET A 1 32.80 23.22 13.05
CA MET A 1 33.55 23.94 11.98
C MET A 1 33.20 23.26 10.68
N VAL A 2 32.69 23.99 9.69
CA VAL A 2 32.33 23.43 8.38
C VAL A 2 33.62 23.38 7.54
N ASP A 3 34.17 22.18 7.34
CA ASP A 3 35.44 21.94 6.65
C ASP A 3 35.27 20.97 5.46
N ALA A 4 36.37 20.62 4.79
CA ALA A 4 36.36 19.69 3.66
C ALA A 4 35.85 18.28 4.05
N GLY A 5 36.16 17.83 5.27
CA GLY A 5 35.72 16.52 5.78
C GLY A 5 34.20 16.46 5.98
N PHE A 6 33.61 17.56 6.47
CA PHE A 6 32.17 17.72 6.59
C PHE A 6 31.46 17.54 5.24
N PHE A 7 31.93 18.21 4.19
CA PHE A 7 31.34 18.09 2.85
C PHE A 7 31.50 16.68 2.28
N SER A 8 32.69 16.07 2.45
CA SER A 8 32.94 14.71 1.99
C SER A 8 32.00 13.69 2.65
N ARG A 9 31.73 13.82 3.95
CA ARG A 9 30.78 12.94 4.66
C ARG A 9 29.35 13.14 4.16
N HIS A 10 28.91 14.38 4.00
CA HIS A 10 27.58 14.68 3.47
C HIS A 10 27.38 14.08 2.06
N ASP A 11 28.38 14.23 1.19
CA ASP A 11 28.32 13.70 -0.18
C ASP A 11 28.30 12.16 -0.18
N ALA A 12 29.06 11.52 0.72
CA ALA A 12 29.01 10.07 0.91
C ALA A 12 27.64 9.56 1.38
N LEU A 13 27.05 10.21 2.39
CA LEU A 13 25.70 9.87 2.89
C LEU A 13 24.64 10.04 1.78
N SER A 14 24.73 11.13 1.01
CA SER A 14 23.81 11.41 -0.10
C SER A 14 23.94 10.38 -1.22
N ALA A 15 25.17 9.97 -1.56
CA ALA A 15 25.42 8.93 -2.55
C ALA A 15 24.90 7.56 -2.11
N GLU A 16 25.10 7.18 -0.83
CA GLU A 16 24.56 5.95 -0.27
C GLU A 16 23.02 5.98 -0.27
N ALA A 17 22.39 7.08 0.15
CA ALA A 17 20.94 7.23 0.10
C ALA A 17 20.40 7.12 -1.33
N GLN A 18 21.08 7.74 -2.30
CA GLN A 18 20.72 7.66 -3.72
C GLN A 18 20.79 6.23 -4.27
N SER A 19 21.76 5.43 -3.81
CA SER A 19 21.86 4.01 -4.21
C SER A 19 20.65 3.18 -3.74
N LEU A 20 19.94 3.64 -2.71
CA LEU A 20 18.75 2.99 -2.13
C LEU A 20 17.42 3.59 -2.62
N LEU A 21 17.44 4.48 -3.63
CA LEU A 21 16.25 5.19 -4.11
C LEU A 21 15.11 4.24 -4.52
N TYR A 22 15.43 3.11 -5.16
CA TYR A 22 14.43 2.16 -5.67
C TYR A 22 13.86 1.20 -4.62
N ALA A 23 14.37 1.24 -3.37
CA ALA A 23 13.98 0.27 -2.34
C ALA A 23 12.48 0.35 -1.96
N ASP A 24 11.88 1.54 -1.89
CA ASP A 24 10.44 1.69 -1.59
C ASP A 24 9.56 1.09 -2.69
N GLY A 25 9.91 1.35 -3.96
CA GLY A 25 9.18 0.82 -5.11
C GLY A 25 9.23 -0.71 -5.14
N ALA A 26 10.42 -1.27 -4.96
CA ALA A 26 10.62 -2.71 -4.87
C ALA A 26 9.89 -3.32 -3.66
N LEU A 27 9.87 -2.63 -2.51
CA LEU A 27 9.14 -3.09 -1.32
C LEU A 27 7.63 -3.16 -1.59
N SER A 28 7.07 -2.11 -2.20
CA SER A 28 5.65 -2.06 -2.57
C SER A 28 5.27 -3.20 -3.53
N GLU A 29 6.07 -3.41 -4.57
CA GLU A 29 5.87 -4.50 -5.54
C GLU A 29 5.95 -5.88 -4.86
N THR A 30 6.97 -6.10 -4.02
CA THR A 30 7.14 -7.35 -3.27
C THR A 30 5.95 -7.61 -2.34
N GLN A 31 5.44 -6.58 -1.67
CA GLN A 31 4.24 -6.70 -0.82
C GLN A 31 2.98 -7.01 -1.64
N GLN A 32 2.83 -6.43 -2.83
CA GLN A 32 1.72 -6.76 -3.72
C GLN A 32 1.80 -8.21 -4.20
N ASN A 33 2.98 -8.67 -4.59
CA ASN A 33 3.24 -10.06 -4.97
C ASN A 33 2.94 -11.01 -3.82
N LEU A 34 3.39 -10.70 -2.60
CA LEU A 34 3.11 -11.50 -1.41
C LEU A 34 1.60 -11.67 -1.17
N ARG A 35 0.80 -10.59 -1.30
CA ARG A 35 -0.67 -10.67 -1.18
C ARG A 35 -1.29 -11.54 -2.28
N SER A 36 -0.80 -11.43 -3.51
CA SER A 36 -1.27 -12.23 -4.65
C SER A 36 -0.95 -13.72 -4.49
N VAL A 37 0.28 -14.06 -4.08
CA VAL A 37 0.68 -15.45 -3.85
C VAL A 37 -0.05 -16.05 -2.65
N THR A 38 -0.24 -15.29 -1.58
CA THR A 38 -1.03 -15.74 -0.41
C THR A 38 -2.48 -16.05 -0.79
N SER A 39 -3.11 -15.27 -1.68
CA SER A 39 -4.47 -15.59 -2.13
C SER A 39 -4.52 -16.83 -3.04
N ALA A 40 -3.48 -17.02 -3.87
CA ALA A 40 -3.33 -18.21 -4.69
C ALA A 40 -3.11 -19.49 -3.85
N GLU A 41 -2.34 -19.39 -2.76
CA GLU A 41 -2.11 -20.47 -1.80
C GLU A 41 -3.40 -20.91 -1.11
N ARG A 42 -4.19 -19.97 -0.55
CA ARG A 42 -5.54 -20.27 -0.02
C ARG A 42 -6.47 -20.92 -1.05
N SER A 43 -6.37 -20.50 -2.31
CA SER A 43 -7.15 -21.11 -3.39
C SER A 43 -6.71 -22.55 -3.65
N ALA A 44 -5.40 -22.82 -3.66
CA ALA A 44 -4.83 -24.15 -3.82
C ALA A 44 -5.20 -25.08 -2.66
N GLU A 45 -5.11 -24.58 -1.42
CA GLU A 45 -5.55 -25.31 -0.22
C GLU A 45 -7.04 -25.69 -0.32
N SER A 46 -7.91 -24.73 -0.68
CA SER A 46 -9.34 -24.97 -0.90
C SER A 46 -9.59 -26.03 -1.98
N GLN A 47 -8.83 -26.01 -3.07
CA GLN A 47 -8.90 -27.03 -4.12
C GLN A 47 -8.48 -28.41 -3.61
N ARG A 48 -7.41 -28.50 -2.81
CA ARG A 48 -6.99 -29.76 -2.17
C ARG A 48 -8.06 -30.30 -1.23
N VAL A 49 -8.62 -29.47 -0.35
CA VAL A 49 -9.69 -29.86 0.58
C VAL A 49 -10.94 -30.30 -0.18
N ALA A 50 -11.32 -29.59 -1.25
CA ALA A 50 -12.44 -29.98 -2.10
C ALA A 50 -12.19 -31.33 -2.81
N ASN A 51 -10.96 -31.59 -3.26
CA ASN A 51 -10.57 -32.87 -3.84
C ASN A 51 -10.67 -34.00 -2.80
N GLN A 52 -10.15 -33.80 -1.59
CA GLN A 52 -10.26 -34.77 -0.48
C GLN A 52 -11.72 -35.09 -0.14
N ARG A 53 -12.60 -34.08 -0.09
CA ARG A 53 -14.04 -34.28 0.12
C ARG A 53 -14.67 -35.12 -1.00
N LYS A 54 -14.28 -34.90 -2.26
CA LYS A 54 -14.76 -35.72 -3.40
C LYS A 54 -14.29 -37.16 -3.30
N GLN A 55 -13.03 -37.41 -2.92
CA GLN A 55 -12.50 -38.75 -2.69
C GLN A 55 -13.32 -39.48 -1.62
N ALA A 56 -13.48 -38.88 -0.43
CA ALA A 56 -14.25 -39.46 0.66
C ALA A 56 -15.73 -39.70 0.29
N GLN A 57 -16.35 -38.79 -0.47
CA GLN A 57 -17.71 -38.98 -0.96
C GLN A 57 -17.81 -40.16 -1.94
N ARG A 58 -16.83 -40.33 -2.84
CA ARG A 58 -16.79 -41.44 -3.81
C ARG A 58 -16.58 -42.77 -3.10
N GLU A 59 -15.68 -42.82 -2.10
CA GLU A 59 -15.46 -44.01 -1.26
C GLU A 59 -16.76 -44.44 -0.56
N ARG A 60 -17.48 -43.52 0.10
CA ARG A 60 -18.79 -43.82 0.72
C ARG A 60 -19.83 -44.32 -0.28
N ARG A 61 -19.81 -43.82 -1.51
CA ARG A 61 -20.74 -44.26 -2.58
C ARG A 61 -20.40 -45.66 -3.08
N ILE A 62 -19.10 -45.98 -3.21
CA ILE A 62 -18.61 -47.30 -3.58
C ILE A 62 -19.01 -48.30 -2.48
N ASP A 63 -18.67 -48.00 -1.23
CA ASP A 63 -19.00 -48.80 -0.05
C ASP A 63 -20.51 -49.10 0.05
N ARG A 64 -21.36 -48.07 -0.13
CA ARG A 64 -22.82 -48.26 -0.17
C ARG A 64 -23.28 -49.20 -1.28
N CYS A 65 -22.66 -49.17 -2.45
CA CYS A 65 -23.01 -50.06 -3.56
C CYS A 65 -22.46 -51.48 -3.35
N GLU A 66 -21.34 -51.64 -2.65
CA GLU A 66 -20.72 -52.95 -2.38
C GLU A 66 -21.39 -53.67 -1.20
N ASN A 67 -21.75 -52.94 -0.14
CA ASN A 67 -22.15 -53.55 1.14
C ASN A 67 -23.66 -53.44 1.47
N SER A 68 -24.43 -52.62 0.74
CA SER A 68 -25.88 -52.50 1.01
C SER A 68 -26.68 -53.58 0.29
N TRP A 69 -27.52 -54.32 1.01
CA TRP A 69 -28.48 -55.25 0.41
C TRP A 69 -29.45 -54.56 -0.57
N PHE A 70 -29.84 -53.32 -0.28
CA PHE A 70 -30.74 -52.53 -1.11
C PHE A 70 -30.00 -51.88 -2.29
N TYR A 71 -28.84 -51.26 -2.05
CA TYR A 71 -28.12 -50.54 -3.10
C TYR A 71 -27.17 -51.40 -3.95
N GLY A 72 -26.84 -52.61 -3.50
CA GLY A 72 -25.99 -53.58 -4.19
C GLY A 72 -26.73 -54.49 -5.17
N THR A 73 -28.05 -54.56 -5.09
CA THR A 73 -28.87 -55.43 -5.93
C THR A 73 -29.34 -54.71 -7.19
N THR A 74 -28.84 -55.08 -8.37
CA THR A 74 -29.24 -54.50 -9.66
C THR A 74 -30.76 -54.55 -9.88
N ALA A 75 -31.44 -55.62 -9.45
CA ALA A 75 -32.88 -55.79 -9.61
C ALA A 75 -33.73 -54.68 -8.93
N LEU A 76 -33.22 -54.05 -7.87
CA LEU A 76 -33.92 -52.98 -7.15
C LEU A 76 -33.59 -51.57 -7.68
N GLN A 77 -32.79 -51.48 -8.75
CA GLN A 77 -32.37 -50.22 -9.38
C GLN A 77 -32.60 -50.24 -10.89
N PRO A 78 -33.86 -50.08 -11.36
CA PRO A 78 -34.21 -50.12 -12.79
C PRO A 78 -33.36 -49.17 -13.64
N GLN A 79 -32.99 -48.01 -13.07
CA GLN A 79 -32.13 -47.02 -13.72
C GLN A 79 -30.72 -47.52 -14.05
N THR A 80 -30.25 -48.63 -13.45
CA THR A 80 -28.92 -49.19 -13.72
C THR A 80 -28.94 -50.28 -14.79
N TRP A 81 -30.11 -50.81 -15.16
CA TRP A 81 -30.22 -51.96 -16.07
C TRP A 81 -29.65 -51.65 -17.45
N VAL A 82 -29.91 -50.45 -17.96
CA VAL A 82 -29.42 -49.99 -19.28
C VAL A 82 -27.93 -49.65 -19.27
N TYR A 83 -27.31 -49.47 -18.09
CA TYR A 83 -25.94 -48.97 -17.94
C TYR A 83 -24.96 -50.01 -17.35
N GLY A 84 -25.25 -51.31 -17.55
CA GLY A 84 -24.41 -52.41 -17.10
C GLY A 84 -24.56 -52.78 -15.61
N GLY A 85 -25.66 -52.38 -14.97
CA GLY A 85 -25.98 -52.72 -13.58
C GLY A 85 -25.13 -52.00 -12.52
N VAL A 86 -25.17 -52.54 -11.29
CA VAL A 86 -24.43 -51.99 -10.13
C VAL A 86 -22.91 -52.12 -10.31
N SER A 87 -22.42 -53.19 -10.94
CA SER A 87 -20.99 -53.40 -11.20
C SER A 87 -20.39 -52.30 -12.08
N ALA A 88 -21.05 -51.94 -13.18
CA ALA A 88 -20.62 -50.85 -14.05
C ALA A 88 -20.68 -49.48 -13.32
N LYS A 89 -21.67 -49.27 -12.44
CA LYS A 89 -21.74 -48.08 -11.59
C LYS A 89 -20.57 -47.99 -10.62
N ILE A 90 -20.19 -49.10 -9.96
CA ILE A 90 -19.02 -49.19 -9.08
C ILE A 90 -17.75 -48.88 -9.89
N ALA A 91 -17.57 -49.50 -11.07
CA ALA A 91 -16.42 -49.26 -11.94
C ALA A 91 -16.26 -47.77 -12.31
N ARG A 92 -17.36 -47.09 -12.67
CA ARG A 92 -17.35 -45.64 -12.95
C ARG A 92 -16.96 -44.80 -11.72
N GLN A 93 -17.39 -45.20 -10.52
CA GLN A 93 -17.00 -44.48 -9.29
C GLN A 93 -15.53 -44.75 -8.92
N LYS A 94 -15.03 -45.98 -9.11
CA LYS A 94 -13.62 -46.32 -8.92
C LYS A 94 -12.72 -45.55 -9.88
N ALA A 95 -13.06 -45.52 -11.17
CA ALA A 95 -12.31 -44.72 -12.16
C ALA A 95 -12.27 -43.23 -11.80
N LYS A 96 -13.40 -42.69 -11.32
CA LYS A 96 -13.48 -41.34 -10.78
C LYS A 96 -12.57 -41.17 -9.55
N LEU A 97 -12.64 -42.07 -8.58
CA LEU A 97 -11.80 -42.00 -7.37
C LEU A 97 -10.30 -42.02 -7.72
N GLU A 98 -9.90 -42.89 -8.64
CA GLU A 98 -8.52 -42.96 -9.14
C GLU A 98 -8.09 -41.67 -9.83
N ALA A 99 -8.97 -41.04 -10.63
CA ALA A 99 -8.67 -39.73 -11.22
C ALA A 99 -8.48 -38.63 -10.17
N ASP A 100 -9.33 -38.58 -9.13
CA ASP A 100 -9.16 -37.62 -8.04
C ASP A 100 -7.86 -37.90 -7.25
N ARG A 101 -7.53 -39.17 -6.98
CA ARG A 101 -6.28 -39.58 -6.32
C ARG A 101 -5.04 -39.20 -7.14
N ALA A 102 -5.08 -39.42 -8.45
CA ALA A 102 -4.00 -39.04 -9.37
C ALA A 102 -3.75 -37.52 -9.40
N SER A 103 -4.79 -36.69 -9.14
CA SER A 103 -4.65 -35.24 -9.05
C SER A 103 -4.15 -34.73 -7.68
N ALA A 104 -4.21 -35.54 -6.62
CA ALA A 104 -3.79 -35.12 -5.29
C ALA A 104 -2.30 -34.69 -5.19
N PRO A 105 -1.32 -35.43 -5.75
CA PRO A 105 0.09 -35.05 -5.63
C PRO A 105 0.41 -33.73 -6.33
N SER A 106 -0.24 -33.42 -7.46
CA SER A 106 -0.02 -32.14 -8.16
C SER A 106 -0.59 -30.95 -7.39
N LEU A 107 -1.73 -31.11 -6.70
CA LEU A 107 -2.28 -30.10 -5.81
C LEU A 107 -1.37 -29.85 -4.60
N GLN A 108 -0.86 -30.91 -3.98
CA GLN A 108 0.09 -30.81 -2.86
C GLN A 108 1.41 -30.16 -3.27
N SER A 109 1.97 -30.57 -4.41
CA SER A 109 3.20 -29.97 -4.95
C SER A 109 3.02 -28.48 -5.26
N ARG A 110 1.84 -28.09 -5.78
CA ARG A 110 1.51 -26.68 -6.03
C ARG A 110 1.40 -25.87 -4.74
N GLU A 111 0.73 -26.40 -3.72
CA GLU A 111 0.61 -25.77 -2.39
C GLU A 111 2.01 -25.56 -1.77
N ALA A 112 2.84 -26.59 -1.73
CA ALA A 112 4.20 -26.51 -1.20
C ALA A 112 5.10 -25.51 -1.97
N ALA A 113 4.97 -25.44 -3.30
CA ALA A 113 5.72 -24.48 -4.11
C ALA A 113 5.29 -23.02 -3.82
N LEU A 114 3.99 -22.79 -3.61
CA LEU A 114 3.47 -21.47 -3.24
C LEU A 114 3.90 -21.08 -1.82
N GLU A 115 3.90 -22.03 -0.88
CA GLU A 115 4.37 -21.81 0.49
C GLU A 115 5.85 -21.42 0.53
N GLN A 116 6.70 -22.12 -0.23
CA GLN A 116 8.11 -21.73 -0.37
C GLN A 116 8.26 -20.31 -0.96
N THR A 117 7.49 -20.00 -2.01
CA THR A 117 7.50 -18.66 -2.64
C THR A 117 7.08 -17.56 -1.64
N ILE A 118 6.13 -17.86 -0.74
CA ILE A 118 5.69 -16.92 0.31
C ILE A 118 6.85 -16.64 1.27
N GLU A 119 7.58 -17.66 1.71
CA GLU A 119 8.72 -17.49 2.62
C GLU A 119 9.86 -16.70 1.96
N ASP A 120 10.16 -16.97 0.69
CA ASP A 120 11.17 -16.22 -0.07
C ASP A 120 10.77 -14.74 -0.21
N LEU A 121 9.50 -14.46 -0.54
CA LEU A 121 8.98 -13.08 -0.65
C LEU A 121 8.95 -12.36 0.70
N LYS A 122 8.69 -13.06 1.82
CA LYS A 122 8.76 -12.47 3.16
C LYS A 122 10.19 -12.06 3.50
N ALA A 123 11.17 -12.94 3.24
CA ALA A 123 12.59 -12.63 3.47
C ALA A 123 13.03 -11.42 2.61
N GLN A 124 12.63 -11.38 1.34
CA GLN A 124 12.90 -10.26 0.46
C GLN A 124 12.26 -8.95 0.96
N ALA A 125 11.00 -9.00 1.39
CA ALA A 125 10.31 -7.82 1.94
C ALA A 125 11.00 -7.30 3.20
N GLN A 126 11.48 -8.17 4.09
CA GLN A 126 12.23 -7.78 5.28
C GLN A 126 13.56 -7.10 4.94
N ALA A 127 14.31 -7.64 3.98
CA ALA A 127 15.55 -7.02 3.50
C ALA A 127 15.30 -5.61 2.91
N LEU A 128 14.25 -5.47 2.10
CA LEU A 128 13.86 -4.19 1.51
C LEU A 128 13.37 -3.19 2.56
N GLN A 129 12.66 -3.63 3.60
CA GLN A 129 12.30 -2.78 4.74
C GLN A 129 13.55 -2.23 5.44
N GLY A 130 14.57 -3.07 5.64
CA GLY A 130 15.86 -2.65 6.18
C GLY A 130 16.54 -1.59 5.30
N ALA A 131 16.53 -1.79 3.98
CA ALA A 131 17.07 -0.83 3.02
C ALA A 131 16.32 0.53 3.05
N VAL A 132 14.99 0.52 3.11
CA VAL A 132 14.18 1.74 3.23
C VAL A 132 14.48 2.47 4.54
N ALA A 133 14.55 1.74 5.66
CA ALA A 133 14.89 2.32 6.95
C ALA A 133 16.29 2.95 6.95
N ARG A 134 17.28 2.26 6.35
CA ARG A 134 18.64 2.77 6.17
C ARG A 134 18.65 4.06 5.36
N ARG A 135 17.93 4.10 4.23
CA ARG A 135 17.84 5.30 3.39
C ARG A 135 17.30 6.50 4.18
N ARG A 136 16.20 6.31 4.90
CA ARG A 136 15.60 7.38 5.72
C ARG A 136 16.54 7.88 6.81
N ALA A 137 17.31 6.98 7.42
CA ALA A 137 18.31 7.35 8.42
C ALA A 137 19.43 8.21 7.80
N LEU A 138 19.94 7.83 6.62
CA LEU A 138 20.95 8.58 5.88
C LEU A 138 20.43 9.96 5.45
N GLU A 139 19.20 10.03 4.94
CA GLU A 139 18.54 11.28 4.56
C GLU A 139 18.36 12.22 5.77
N THR A 140 17.95 11.66 6.92
CA THR A 140 17.81 12.42 8.17
C THR A 140 19.16 12.95 8.67
N GLU A 141 20.21 12.13 8.63
CA GLU A 141 21.56 12.54 9.01
C GLU A 141 22.09 13.64 8.06
N ALA A 142 21.93 13.48 6.75
CA ALA A 142 22.34 14.46 5.75
C ALA A 142 21.58 15.79 5.90
N ALA A 143 20.27 15.74 6.19
CA ALA A 143 19.47 16.92 6.50
C ALA A 143 19.93 17.62 7.79
N GLY A 144 20.23 16.85 8.84
CA GLY A 144 20.77 17.38 10.10
C GLY A 144 22.13 18.06 9.91
N MET A 145 23.01 17.48 9.07
CA MET A 145 24.26 18.13 8.68
C MET A 145 23.99 19.47 7.99
N PHE A 146 23.08 19.51 7.01
CA PHE A 146 22.73 20.75 6.30
C PHE A 146 22.22 21.85 7.25
N GLU A 147 21.29 21.52 8.15
CA GLU A 147 20.78 22.48 9.14
C GLU A 147 21.86 22.96 10.10
N SER A 148 22.79 22.08 10.52
CA SER A 148 23.92 22.48 11.37
C SER A 148 24.86 23.48 10.67
N ALA A 149 25.12 23.28 9.37
CA ALA A 149 25.92 24.18 8.56
C ALA A 149 25.23 25.53 8.38
N ARG A 150 23.91 25.51 8.14
CA ARG A 150 23.07 26.71 8.05
C ARG A 150 23.07 27.49 9.37
N ALA A 151 22.88 26.82 10.50
CA ALA A 151 22.92 27.45 11.82
C ALA A 151 24.29 28.09 12.11
N HIS A 152 25.39 27.43 11.73
CA HIS A 152 26.72 28.02 11.84
C HIS A 152 26.87 29.28 10.98
N GLN A 153 26.36 29.27 9.74
CA GLN A 153 26.38 30.45 8.87
C GLN A 153 25.54 31.59 9.45
N THR A 154 24.33 31.32 9.94
CA THR A 154 23.46 32.32 10.57
C THR A 154 24.12 32.91 11.81
N ASN A 155 24.74 32.08 12.66
CA ASN A 155 25.43 32.55 13.86
C ASN A 155 26.65 33.42 13.53
N GLN A 156 27.43 33.07 12.50
CA GLN A 156 28.53 33.93 12.02
C GLN A 156 28.01 35.26 11.46
N GLY A 157 26.92 35.23 10.70
CA GLY A 157 26.26 36.44 10.19
C GLY A 157 25.72 37.32 11.32
N ALA A 158 25.10 36.74 12.35
CA ALA A 158 24.62 37.45 13.52
C ALA A 158 25.76 38.05 14.34
N GLN A 159 26.90 37.36 14.49
CA GLN A 159 28.09 37.93 15.14
C GLN A 159 28.66 39.10 14.33
N PHE A 160 28.69 38.99 13.00
CA PHE A 160 29.15 40.07 12.14
C PHE A 160 28.20 41.28 12.18
N ASN A 161 26.88 41.04 12.13
CA ASN A 161 25.87 42.08 12.32
C ASN A 161 25.97 42.71 13.70
N ASN A 162 26.10 41.94 14.79
CA ASN A 162 26.24 42.52 16.14
C ASN A 162 27.52 43.35 16.32
N VAL A 163 28.56 43.10 15.50
CA VAL A 163 29.80 43.90 15.50
C VAL A 163 29.67 45.18 14.66
N LEU A 164 28.84 45.17 13.60
CA LEU A 164 28.63 46.31 12.70
C LEU A 164 27.41 47.16 13.05
N ASP A 165 26.43 46.57 13.73
CA ASP A 165 25.08 47.09 13.89
C ASP A 165 24.77 47.15 15.38
N GLY A 166 25.28 48.19 16.04
CA GLY A 166 24.75 48.63 17.33
C GLY A 166 23.38 49.28 17.15
N SER A 167 22.35 48.54 16.69
CA SER A 167 21.02 49.11 16.45
C SER A 167 19.86 48.26 17.03
N GLU A 168 19.53 48.56 18.30
CA GLU A 168 18.27 48.17 18.97
C GLU A 168 16.99 48.60 18.21
N PHE A 169 17.13 49.47 17.20
CA PHE A 169 16.03 50.07 16.47
C PHE A 169 15.32 49.13 15.48
N ILE A 170 16.06 48.22 14.82
CA ILE A 170 15.48 47.31 13.82
C ILE A 170 14.71 46.17 14.50
N GLU A 171 15.20 45.72 15.66
CA GLU A 171 14.56 44.66 16.46
C GLU A 171 13.17 45.09 16.96
N HIS A 172 13.04 46.35 17.40
CA HIS A 172 11.78 46.94 17.84
C HIS A 172 10.73 47.05 16.73
N MET A 173 11.16 47.32 15.48
CA MET A 173 10.25 47.38 14.32
C MET A 173 9.73 46.00 13.91
N GLN A 174 10.58 44.96 13.97
CA GLN A 174 10.18 43.59 13.60
C GLN A 174 9.28 42.94 14.65
N GLN A 175 9.37 43.37 15.92
CA GLN A 175 8.47 42.94 16.98
C GLN A 175 7.06 43.52 16.79
N GLY A 176 6.95 44.81 16.46
CA GLY A 176 5.65 45.44 16.18
C GLY A 176 4.88 44.83 15.00
N HIS A 177 5.59 44.39 13.95
CA HIS A 177 4.96 43.73 12.81
C HIS A 177 4.42 42.33 13.14
N ARG A 178 5.15 41.56 13.98
CA ARG A 178 4.69 40.24 14.46
C ARG A 178 3.43 40.34 15.30
N ASP A 179 3.35 41.36 16.16
CA ASP A 179 2.18 41.57 17.01
C ASP A 179 0.93 41.95 16.21
N GLN A 180 1.08 42.72 15.13
CA GLN A 180 -0.03 43.03 14.21
C GLN A 180 -0.60 41.79 13.52
N LEU A 181 0.26 40.91 13.00
CA LEU A 181 -0.17 39.70 12.30
C LEU A 181 -0.90 38.72 13.23
N MET A 182 -0.45 38.61 14.48
CA MET A 182 -1.12 37.78 15.50
C MET A 182 -2.52 38.31 15.85
N GLN A 183 -2.68 39.63 15.99
CA GLN A 183 -3.99 40.23 16.24
C GLN A 183 -4.96 40.01 15.07
N GLN A 184 -4.48 40.10 13.83
CA GLN A 184 -5.30 39.87 12.65
C GLN A 184 -5.81 38.42 12.57
N ALA A 185 -4.93 37.44 12.81
CA ALA A 185 -5.31 36.03 12.81
C ALA A 185 -6.34 35.67 13.89
N GLN A 186 -6.26 36.29 15.07
CA GLN A 186 -7.23 36.09 16.16
C GLN A 186 -8.63 36.60 15.81
N MET A 187 -8.72 37.72 15.08
CA MET A 187 -10.01 38.27 14.65
C MET A 187 -10.71 37.38 13.61
N GLU A 188 -9.96 36.82 12.66
CA GLU A 188 -10.50 35.93 11.62
C GLU A 188 -11.02 34.61 12.20
N ALA A 189 -10.29 34.02 13.16
CA ALA A 189 -10.72 32.82 13.87
C ALA A 189 -12.02 33.04 14.67
N HIS A 190 -12.19 34.22 15.27
CA HIS A 190 -13.40 34.58 16.00
C HIS A 190 -14.62 34.71 15.07
N GLN A 191 -14.46 35.31 13.89
CA GLN A 191 -15.54 35.45 12.91
C GLN A 191 -16.01 34.09 12.37
N ALA A 192 -15.08 33.14 12.13
CA ALA A 192 -15.42 31.80 11.67
C ALA A 192 -16.30 31.02 12.68
N GLY A 193 -16.06 31.18 13.98
CA GLY A 193 -16.85 30.52 15.04
C GLY A 193 -18.31 30.98 15.09
N VAL A 194 -18.58 32.25 14.78
CA VAL A 194 -19.94 32.82 14.78
C VAL A 194 -20.79 32.26 13.64
N VAL A 195 -20.19 31.97 12.48
CA VAL A 195 -20.91 31.42 11.32
C VAL A 195 -21.32 29.97 11.53
N LEU A 196 -20.43 29.14 12.12
CA LEU A 196 -20.71 27.72 12.38
C LEU A 196 -21.84 27.52 13.39
N THR A 197 -21.89 28.36 14.43
CA THR A 197 -22.92 28.31 15.48
C THR A 197 -24.32 28.62 14.91
N ARG A 198 -24.39 29.53 13.93
CA ARG A 198 -25.65 29.92 13.27
C ARG A 198 -26.20 28.82 12.35
N ALA A 199 -25.31 28.09 11.67
CA ALA A 199 -25.69 26.99 10.77
C ALA A 199 -26.23 25.75 11.52
N LEU A 200 -25.77 25.51 12.75
CA LEU A 200 -26.27 24.42 13.59
C LEU A 200 -27.67 24.72 14.18
N GLN A 201 -27.98 25.98 14.44
CA GLN A 201 -29.30 26.40 14.92
C GLN A 201 -30.38 26.36 13.83
N SER A 202 -30.03 26.55 12.55
CA SER A 202 -30.98 26.56 11.44
C SER A 202 -31.41 25.18 10.93
N ASN A 203 -30.66 24.11 11.25
CA ASN A 203 -30.89 22.77 10.71
C ASN A 203 -31.78 21.86 11.57
N GLY A 204 -32.59 22.42 12.48
CA GLY A 204 -33.82 21.75 12.92
C GLY A 204 -33.65 20.35 13.54
N ALA A 205 -32.61 20.14 14.36
CA ALA A 205 -32.44 18.89 15.11
C ALA A 205 -33.50 18.65 16.20
N GLY A 206 -34.51 19.53 16.32
CA GLY A 206 -35.59 19.45 17.31
C GLY A 206 -36.87 18.74 16.86
N THR A 207 -37.00 18.36 15.58
CA THR A 207 -38.30 17.91 15.03
C THR A 207 -38.38 16.42 14.70
N ALA A 208 -37.38 15.62 15.09
CA ALA A 208 -37.35 14.18 14.84
C ALA A 208 -37.81 13.33 16.04
N MET A 209 -38.25 13.95 17.14
CA MET A 209 -38.59 13.26 18.41
C MET A 209 -40.10 13.27 18.74
N MET A 210 -40.99 13.53 17.77
CA MET A 210 -42.45 13.56 17.98
C MET A 210 -43.24 12.43 17.27
N GLU A 211 -42.63 11.61 16.42
CA GLU A 211 -43.34 10.51 15.72
C GLU A 211 -43.31 9.16 16.46
N ILE A 212 -42.63 9.06 17.61
CA ILE A 212 -42.43 7.80 18.33
C ILE A 212 -43.54 7.51 19.39
N PHE A 213 -44.48 8.43 19.64
CA PHE A 213 -45.44 8.33 20.76
C PHE A 213 -46.94 8.29 20.41
N GLY A 214 -47.34 7.85 19.21
CA GLY A 214 -48.76 7.72 18.83
C GLY A 214 -49.25 6.27 18.76
N GLY A 215 -49.61 5.68 19.91
CA GLY A 215 -50.11 4.29 20.01
C GLY A 215 -51.59 4.08 19.63
N ASP A 216 -51.87 2.83 19.27
CA ASP A 216 -53.12 2.03 19.35
C ASP A 216 -54.43 2.46 18.69
N PHE A 217 -54.52 3.61 18.01
CA PHE A 217 -55.66 3.89 17.11
C PHE A 217 -55.37 3.56 15.63
N GLY A 218 -54.15 3.09 15.33
CA GLY A 218 -53.63 2.91 13.96
C GLY A 218 -53.96 1.57 13.28
N ASP A 219 -54.31 0.53 14.04
CA ASP A 219 -54.42 -0.84 13.50
C ASP A 219 -55.75 -1.11 12.76
N ALA A 220 -56.84 -0.40 13.09
CA ALA A 220 -58.14 -0.62 12.43
C ALA A 220 -58.26 0.08 11.07
N VAL A 221 -57.55 1.18 10.85
CA VAL A 221 -57.49 1.90 9.55
C VAL A 221 -56.38 1.33 8.64
N ALA A 222 -55.49 0.48 9.18
CA ALA A 222 -54.35 -0.09 8.47
C ALA A 222 -54.74 -1.03 7.32
N GLY A 223 -55.89 -1.70 7.37
CA GLY A 223 -56.29 -2.69 6.35
C GLY A 223 -56.64 -2.11 4.98
N MET A 224 -57.36 -0.97 4.94
CA MET A 224 -57.71 -0.30 3.67
C MET A 224 -56.62 0.65 3.17
N GLN A 225 -55.78 1.18 4.07
CA GLN A 225 -54.61 1.97 3.69
C GLN A 225 -53.39 1.13 3.35
N ALA A 226 -53.39 -0.18 3.59
CA ALA A 226 -52.25 -1.06 3.32
C ALA A 226 -51.81 -0.96 1.84
N GLY A 227 -52.75 -0.94 0.89
CA GLY A 227 -52.43 -0.78 -0.53
C GLY A 227 -51.76 0.57 -0.85
N GLY A 228 -52.30 1.67 -0.32
CA GLY A 228 -51.71 3.01 -0.49
C GLY A 228 -50.41 3.22 0.29
N ARG A 229 -50.18 2.48 1.37
CA ARG A 229 -48.91 2.46 2.11
C ARG A 229 -47.87 1.62 1.35
N ILE A 230 -48.26 0.50 0.74
CA ILE A 230 -47.38 -0.31 -0.11
C ILE A 230 -46.95 0.51 -1.35
N GLN A 231 -47.88 1.19 -2.03
CA GLN A 231 -47.53 2.04 -3.17
C GLN A 231 -46.61 3.20 -2.77
N ARG A 232 -46.86 3.85 -1.63
CA ARG A 232 -45.96 4.88 -1.08
C ARG A 232 -44.60 4.31 -0.71
N ASN A 233 -44.55 3.16 -0.06
CA ASN A 233 -43.30 2.50 0.32
C ASN A 233 -42.49 2.05 -0.91
N ILE A 234 -43.13 1.57 -1.97
CA ILE A 234 -42.48 1.28 -3.25
C ILE A 234 -41.91 2.56 -3.88
N GLY A 235 -42.66 3.67 -3.84
CA GLY A 235 -42.16 4.97 -4.29
C GLY A 235 -40.96 5.46 -3.48
N VAL A 236 -40.99 5.29 -2.15
CA VAL A 236 -39.88 5.60 -1.25
C VAL A 236 -38.67 4.72 -1.55
N LEU A 237 -38.86 3.42 -1.79
CA LEU A 237 -37.76 2.50 -2.15
C LEU A 237 -37.11 2.91 -3.48
N ALA A 238 -37.89 3.28 -4.49
CA ALA A 238 -37.35 3.79 -5.76
C ALA A 238 -36.57 5.11 -5.57
N GLN A 239 -37.05 6.01 -4.71
CA GLN A 239 -36.32 7.22 -4.34
C GLN A 239 -35.02 6.90 -3.58
N CYS A 240 -35.05 5.94 -2.66
CA CYS A 240 -33.86 5.49 -1.94
C CYS A 240 -32.83 4.87 -2.88
N GLU A 241 -33.26 4.08 -3.87
CA GLU A 241 -32.39 3.51 -4.91
C GLU A 241 -31.75 4.63 -5.75
N GLN A 242 -32.54 5.61 -6.20
CA GLN A 242 -32.03 6.77 -6.94
C GLN A 242 -31.05 7.61 -6.11
N LEU A 243 -31.35 7.85 -4.83
CA LEU A 243 -30.46 8.56 -3.92
C LEU A 243 -29.16 7.78 -3.68
N THR A 244 -29.24 6.46 -3.55
CA THR A 244 -28.05 5.60 -3.39
C THR A 244 -27.17 5.66 -4.64
N ALA A 245 -27.75 5.57 -5.83
CA ALA A 245 -27.01 5.71 -7.09
C ALA A 245 -26.36 7.12 -7.24
N GLN A 246 -27.07 8.18 -6.83
CA GLN A 246 -26.50 9.54 -6.80
C GLN A 246 -25.37 9.69 -5.79
N GLN A 247 -25.49 9.08 -4.60
CA GLN A 247 -24.45 9.07 -3.59
C GLN A 247 -23.22 8.31 -4.09
N GLU A 248 -23.40 7.14 -4.71
CA GLU A 248 -22.32 6.38 -5.32
C GLU A 248 -21.60 7.19 -6.41
N ALA A 249 -22.34 7.85 -7.30
CA ALA A 249 -21.76 8.73 -8.32
C ALA A 249 -20.98 9.90 -7.71
N ARG A 250 -21.49 10.52 -6.64
CA ARG A 250 -20.78 11.60 -5.92
C ARG A 250 -19.53 11.10 -5.22
N VAL A 251 -19.57 9.93 -4.57
CA VAL A 251 -18.40 9.32 -3.93
C VAL A 251 -17.33 9.00 -4.98
N ASN A 252 -17.71 8.44 -6.12
CA ASN A 252 -16.78 8.17 -7.22
C ASN A 252 -16.16 9.46 -7.78
N ALA A 253 -16.94 10.53 -7.93
CA ALA A 253 -16.43 11.84 -8.34
C ALA A 253 -15.45 12.44 -7.31
N LEU A 254 -15.76 12.35 -6.02
CA LEU A 254 -14.86 12.79 -4.94
C LEU A 254 -13.57 11.98 -4.93
N LEU A 255 -13.63 10.66 -5.12
CA LEU A 255 -12.44 9.80 -5.21
C LEU A 255 -11.56 10.17 -6.42
N GLN A 256 -12.16 10.52 -7.56
CA GLN A 256 -11.42 11.01 -8.72
C GLN A 256 -10.76 12.37 -8.44
N ALA A 257 -11.50 13.31 -7.83
CA ALA A 257 -10.96 14.61 -7.46
C ALA A 257 -9.78 14.50 -6.48
N VAL A 258 -9.91 13.67 -5.44
CA VAL A 258 -8.83 13.40 -4.47
C VAL A 258 -7.60 12.78 -5.15
N ARG A 259 -7.79 11.85 -6.09
CA ARG A 259 -6.67 11.27 -6.86
C ARG A 259 -5.97 12.32 -7.73
N GLN A 260 -6.73 13.20 -8.36
CA GLN A 260 -6.19 14.28 -9.18
C GLN A 260 -5.43 15.30 -8.33
N GLU A 261 -5.97 15.69 -7.19
CA GLU A 261 -5.32 16.59 -6.23
C GLU A 261 -4.04 15.98 -5.66
N ALA A 262 -4.06 14.69 -5.31
CA ALA A 262 -2.86 13.96 -4.88
C ALA A 262 -1.78 13.93 -5.97
N ALA A 263 -2.15 13.74 -7.24
CA ALA A 263 -1.20 13.79 -8.35
C ALA A 263 -0.60 15.20 -8.54
N ASN A 264 -1.42 16.25 -8.43
CA ASN A 264 -0.96 17.64 -8.50
C ASN A 264 -0.03 18.00 -7.33
N ALA A 265 -0.35 17.54 -6.12
CA ALA A 265 0.47 17.72 -4.93
C ALA A 265 1.83 17.01 -5.08
N ALA A 266 1.84 15.77 -5.59
CA ALA A 266 3.07 15.03 -5.88
C ALA A 266 3.96 15.75 -6.90
N ALA A 267 3.37 16.28 -7.99
CA ALA A 267 4.11 17.06 -8.99
C ALA A 267 4.68 18.37 -8.41
N THR A 268 3.92 19.03 -7.54
CA THR A 268 4.37 20.26 -6.85
C THR A 268 5.54 19.96 -5.91
N LEU A 269 5.45 18.87 -5.15
CA LEU A 269 6.50 18.44 -4.24
C LEU A 269 7.80 18.09 -4.99
N GLN A 270 7.71 17.37 -6.12
CA GLN A 270 8.87 17.11 -6.98
C GLN A 270 9.53 18.39 -7.51
N ARG A 271 8.73 19.40 -7.86
CA ARG A 271 9.25 20.71 -8.30
C ARG A 271 9.99 21.42 -7.17
N ILE A 272 9.40 21.46 -5.98
CA ILE A 272 10.03 22.06 -4.79
C ILE A 272 11.34 21.33 -4.45
N GLU A 273 11.36 19.99 -4.48
CA GLU A 273 12.57 19.20 -4.27
C GLU A 273 13.68 19.55 -5.28
N ALA A 274 13.32 19.69 -6.56
CA ALA A 274 14.26 20.09 -7.60
C ALA A 274 14.82 21.50 -7.37
N ASP A 275 13.96 22.46 -6.98
CA ASP A 275 14.36 23.83 -6.69
C ASP A 275 15.28 23.89 -5.45
N VAL A 276 14.94 23.17 -4.38
CA VAL A 276 15.77 23.06 -3.17
C VAL A 276 17.13 22.42 -3.48
N LEU A 277 17.18 21.38 -4.31
CA LEU A 277 18.44 20.77 -4.74
C LEU A 277 19.29 21.73 -5.58
N ALA A 278 18.67 22.53 -6.44
CA ALA A 278 19.36 23.55 -7.23
C ALA A 278 19.94 24.67 -6.33
N GLU A 279 19.16 25.15 -5.38
CA GLU A 279 19.60 26.15 -4.40
C GLU A 279 20.73 25.61 -3.52
N LYS A 280 20.59 24.37 -3.02
CA LYS A 280 21.63 23.66 -2.27
C LYS A 280 22.93 23.65 -3.07
N ARG A 281 22.92 23.19 -4.33
CA ARG A 281 24.11 23.19 -5.20
C ARG A 281 24.71 24.58 -5.36
N SER A 282 23.88 25.61 -5.52
CA SER A 282 24.33 27.01 -5.62
C SER A 282 25.04 27.48 -4.35
N ILE A 283 24.46 27.21 -3.17
CA ILE A 283 25.06 27.54 -1.87
C ILE A 283 26.38 26.82 -1.67
N PHE A 284 26.45 25.50 -1.90
CA PHE A 284 27.70 24.74 -1.76
C PHE A 284 28.76 25.19 -2.76
N ALA A 285 28.40 25.56 -4.00
CA ALA A 285 29.33 26.11 -4.97
C ALA A 285 29.91 27.47 -4.50
N ALA A 286 29.06 28.35 -3.95
CA ALA A 286 29.48 29.63 -3.39
C ALA A 286 30.35 29.47 -2.13
N LEU A 287 30.07 28.48 -1.27
CA LEU A 287 30.91 28.17 -0.11
C LEU A 287 32.28 27.63 -0.55
N ARG A 288 32.32 26.72 -1.54
CA ARG A 288 33.58 26.20 -2.08
C ARG A 288 34.44 27.28 -2.71
N SER A 289 33.86 28.22 -3.46
CA SER A 289 34.61 29.33 -4.06
C SER A 289 35.18 30.27 -3.00
N ARG A 290 34.46 30.50 -1.89
CA ARG A 290 34.94 31.30 -0.75
C ARG A 290 36.06 30.61 0.03
N CYS A 291 35.95 29.31 0.27
CA CYS A 291 36.97 28.54 1.00
C CYS A 291 38.22 28.25 0.15
N GLY A 292 38.07 28.07 -1.16
CA GLY A 292 39.18 27.79 -2.08
C GLY A 292 40.07 29.00 -2.41
N GLY A 293 39.66 30.22 -2.06
CA GLY A 293 40.43 31.46 -2.29
C GLY A 293 41.66 31.63 -1.39
N VAL A 294 41.81 30.83 -0.33
CA VAL A 294 43.00 30.82 0.52
C VAL A 294 43.81 29.57 0.21
N ALA A 295 44.65 29.67 -0.82
CA ALA A 295 45.73 28.73 -1.14
C ALA A 295 45.34 27.24 -1.23
N ALA A 296 44.53 26.88 -2.23
CA ALA A 296 44.67 25.57 -2.85
C ALA A 296 46.01 25.54 -3.62
N VAL A 297 47.10 25.24 -2.91
CA VAL A 297 48.28 24.63 -3.54
C VAL A 297 47.75 23.43 -4.32
N ALA A 298 47.99 23.44 -5.63
CA ALA A 298 47.54 22.40 -6.55
C ALA A 298 47.98 21.02 -6.07
N ALA A 299 47.13 20.36 -5.29
CA ALA A 299 47.24 18.93 -5.07
C ALA A 299 46.90 18.28 -6.42
N ALA A 300 47.95 17.75 -7.06
CA ALA A 300 47.86 16.95 -8.27
C ALA A 300 46.70 15.94 -8.16
N PRO A 301 46.03 15.60 -9.27
CA PRO A 301 44.97 14.60 -9.26
C PRO A 301 45.54 13.31 -8.67
N VAL A 302 45.17 13.03 -7.42
CA VAL A 302 45.36 11.71 -6.83
C VAL A 302 44.47 10.82 -7.67
N ALA A 303 45.09 10.06 -8.57
CA ALA A 303 44.44 8.96 -9.23
C ALA A 303 43.75 8.14 -8.14
N THR A 304 42.41 8.15 -8.15
CA THR A 304 41.58 7.25 -7.37
C THR A 304 41.86 5.85 -7.91
N ALA A 305 43.00 5.29 -7.50
CA ALA A 305 43.16 3.86 -7.42
C ALA A 305 41.99 3.39 -6.56
N THR A 306 41.09 2.65 -7.19
CA THR A 306 40.00 1.93 -6.54
C THR A 306 40.64 0.89 -5.63
N ALA A 307 41.20 1.34 -4.51
CA ALA A 307 41.54 0.47 -3.41
C ALA A 307 40.20 -0.05 -2.91
N VAL A 308 39.93 -1.31 -3.23
CA VAL A 308 38.92 -2.16 -2.61
C VAL A 308 39.30 -2.24 -1.13
N ILE A 309 38.98 -1.20 -0.37
CA ILE A 309 39.06 -1.21 1.08
C ILE A 309 37.92 -2.11 1.52
N GLY A 310 38.29 -3.22 2.17
CA GLY A 310 37.40 -4.31 2.52
C GLY A 310 36.09 -3.86 3.14
N SER A 311 35.06 -3.79 2.32
CA SER A 311 33.68 -3.91 2.76
C SER A 311 33.50 -5.30 3.35
N ASP A 312 32.90 -5.34 4.53
CA ASP A 312 32.49 -6.56 5.21
C ASP A 312 31.76 -7.46 4.19
N PRO A 313 32.14 -8.74 4.01
CA PRO A 313 31.57 -9.62 2.99
C PRO A 313 30.03 -9.69 3.01
N LYS A 314 29.39 -9.33 4.13
CA LYS A 314 27.93 -9.23 4.26
C LYS A 314 27.32 -8.09 3.43
N ASP A 315 27.99 -6.96 3.28
CA ASP A 315 27.47 -5.81 2.51
C ASP A 315 27.57 -6.07 1.00
N HIS A 316 28.59 -6.81 0.57
CA HIS A 316 28.68 -7.30 -0.80
C HIS A 316 27.61 -8.34 -1.12
N MET A 317 27.26 -9.22 -0.17
CA MET A 317 26.16 -10.18 -0.36
C MET A 317 24.81 -9.47 -0.52
N ALA A 318 24.55 -8.39 0.22
CA ALA A 318 23.31 -7.63 0.07
C ALA A 318 23.22 -6.91 -1.28
N ALA A 319 24.28 -6.20 -1.70
CA ALA A 319 24.31 -5.51 -3.00
C ALA A 319 24.26 -6.51 -4.18
N THR A 320 24.94 -7.65 -4.06
CA THR A 320 24.97 -8.69 -5.09
C THR A 320 23.66 -9.48 -5.11
N ALA A 321 22.98 -9.69 -3.98
CA ALA A 321 21.66 -10.29 -3.93
C ALA A 321 20.60 -9.40 -4.59
N VAL A 322 20.67 -8.07 -4.39
CA VAL A 322 19.78 -7.12 -5.08
C VAL A 322 20.06 -7.15 -6.58
N GLN A 323 21.32 -7.11 -7.01
CA GLN A 323 21.66 -7.13 -8.44
C GLN A 323 21.37 -8.48 -9.12
N ALA A 324 21.54 -9.59 -8.40
CA ALA A 324 21.17 -10.94 -8.87
C ALA A 324 19.65 -11.10 -8.97
N ALA A 325 18.87 -10.59 -8.01
CA ALA A 325 17.41 -10.60 -8.06
C ALA A 325 16.85 -9.81 -9.27
N TRP A 326 17.57 -8.78 -9.72
CA TRP A 326 17.25 -8.06 -10.97
C TRP A 326 17.57 -8.87 -12.23
N GLN A 327 18.61 -9.70 -12.22
CA GLN A 327 19.02 -10.51 -13.38
C GLN A 327 18.27 -11.84 -13.50
N THR A 328 17.79 -12.42 -12.40
CA THR A 328 17.07 -13.70 -12.41
C THR A 328 15.57 -13.55 -12.64
N ARG A 329 15.07 -12.36 -13.00
CA ARG A 329 13.66 -12.14 -13.36
C ARG A 329 13.27 -13.12 -14.47
N PRO A 330 12.46 -14.17 -14.19
CA PRO A 330 11.97 -15.02 -15.25
C PRO A 330 11.02 -14.18 -16.10
N ALA A 331 11.13 -14.28 -17.42
CA ALA A 331 10.21 -13.64 -18.34
C ALA A 331 8.78 -14.07 -17.97
N ALA A 332 8.05 -13.17 -17.29
CA ALA A 332 6.66 -13.37 -16.91
C ALA A 332 5.83 -13.41 -18.21
N GLY A 333 5.61 -14.62 -18.74
CA GLY A 333 4.92 -14.81 -20.01
C GLY A 333 4.89 -16.22 -20.58
N ALA A 334 5.68 -17.16 -20.06
CA ALA A 334 5.58 -18.56 -20.49
C ALA A 334 4.39 -19.25 -19.78
N THR A 335 3.19 -19.06 -20.31
CA THR A 335 2.06 -19.95 -20.04
C THR A 335 2.46 -21.39 -20.43
N PRO A 336 2.35 -22.38 -19.54
CA PRO A 336 2.59 -23.77 -19.92
C PRO A 336 1.58 -24.17 -21.02
N PRO A 337 1.99 -24.92 -22.04
CA PRO A 337 1.08 -25.38 -23.08
C PRO A 337 -0.02 -26.22 -22.42
N MET A 338 -1.26 -25.75 -22.54
CA MET A 338 -2.43 -26.54 -22.16
C MET A 338 -2.40 -27.83 -22.98
N GLY A 339 -2.21 -28.95 -22.29
CA GLY A 339 -2.24 -30.28 -22.89
C GLY A 339 -3.49 -30.46 -23.72
N GLN A 340 -3.30 -30.87 -24.98
CA GLN A 340 -4.41 -31.22 -25.85
C GLN A 340 -5.20 -32.39 -25.24
N PRO A 341 -6.53 -32.36 -25.32
CA PRO A 341 -7.34 -33.50 -24.92
C PRO A 341 -7.04 -34.67 -25.87
N VAL A 342 -6.54 -35.77 -25.32
CA VAL A 342 -6.51 -37.06 -26.00
C VAL A 342 -7.95 -37.55 -26.11
N TYR A 343 -8.44 -37.64 -27.35
CA TYR A 343 -9.70 -38.31 -27.70
C TYR A 343 -9.45 -39.81 -27.89
#